data_AF-A0A523MA56-F1
#
_entry.id   AF-A0A523MA56-F1
#
_cell.length_a   1.000
_cell.length_b   1.000
_cell.length_c   1.000
_cell.angle_alpha   90.00
_cell.angle_beta   90.00
_cell.angle_gamma   90.00
#
_symmetry.space_group_name_H-M   'P 1'
#
loop_
_entity.id
_entity.type
_entity.pdbx_description
1 polymer ?
#
loop_
_entity_poly.entity_id
_entity_poly.type
_entity_poly.pdbx_seq_one_letter_code
_entity_poly.pdbx_strand_id
1 'polypeptide(L)'
;MKGARWLVGVLPILLCATTLADALEVRYNGRLLQGPTFAVYVLPNTTFRLTTNRPVEVAFDGVWRAEGPAAFEVTVPATPGETILRLTDAATGTKFTLNTLIMHSIDRLDAGFLDGYRIGDYPTHPLRNNLNYLPPTGFVRVTRENQNIHVSPSFTLGQFTSRQSTRFPRYLTLRPELLLKLERIKAAVERATGQDQSIVIMSGYRTPYYNRVIGNVRYSRHVYGDAADIYLDSRPRDGIMDDLDGDGHTTRADARWLFELIDGMHAAGELDGYVGGLGLYGSTHAHGPFVHVDVRGYRARWGT
;
A
#
# COMPACT_ATOMS: atom_id res chain seq x y z
N MET A 1 -5.40 -40.17 48.89
CA MET A 1 -5.73 -39.53 47.59
C MET A 1 -4.69 -38.46 47.29
N LYS A 2 -3.94 -38.64 46.20
CA LYS A 2 -2.81 -37.79 45.78
C LYS A 2 -3.34 -36.52 45.12
N GLY A 3 -2.90 -35.34 45.56
CA GLY A 3 -3.15 -34.06 44.89
C GLY A 3 -1.86 -33.56 44.26
N ALA A 4 -1.74 -33.67 42.93
CA ALA A 4 -0.65 -33.09 42.17
C ALA A 4 -1.06 -31.71 41.65
N ARG A 5 -0.39 -30.65 42.14
CA ARG A 5 -0.47 -29.30 41.58
C ARG A 5 0.45 -29.23 40.36
N TRP A 6 -0.12 -29.03 39.18
CA TRP A 6 0.63 -28.71 37.97
C TRP A 6 0.96 -27.22 37.96
N LEU A 7 2.23 -26.89 38.19
CA LEU A 7 2.80 -25.58 37.86
C LEU A 7 2.99 -25.53 36.35
N VAL A 8 2.12 -24.79 35.65
CA VAL A 8 2.35 -24.43 34.25
C VAL A 8 3.43 -23.34 34.24
N GLY A 9 4.66 -23.75 33.96
CA GLY A 9 5.76 -22.83 33.70
C GLY A 9 5.50 -22.12 32.37
N VAL A 10 5.31 -20.79 32.42
CA VAL A 10 5.33 -19.94 31.23
C VAL A 10 6.78 -19.89 30.75
N LEU A 11 7.08 -20.63 29.69
CA LEU A 11 8.37 -20.53 29.00
C LEU A 11 8.37 -19.20 28.24
N PRO A 12 9.34 -18.29 28.46
CA PRO A 12 9.47 -17.12 27.62
C PRO A 12 9.95 -17.61 26.26
N ILE A 13 9.10 -17.50 25.24
CA ILE A 13 9.53 -17.60 23.85
C ILE A 13 10.46 -16.40 23.62
N LEU A 14 11.77 -16.65 23.66
CA LEU A 14 12.74 -15.70 23.12
C LEU A 14 12.47 -15.63 21.61
N LEU A 15 11.65 -14.66 21.20
CA LEU A 15 11.73 -14.17 19.83
C LEU A 15 13.15 -13.63 19.67
N CYS A 16 13.89 -14.23 18.75
CA CYS A 16 15.15 -13.71 18.26
C CYS A 16 14.90 -12.27 17.79
N ALA A 17 15.25 -11.30 18.62
CA ALA A 17 15.36 -9.91 18.22
C ALA A 17 16.57 -9.85 17.30
N THR A 18 16.39 -10.19 16.01
CA THR A 18 17.26 -9.65 14.97
C THR A 18 17.18 -8.15 15.13
N THR A 19 18.26 -7.59 15.64
CA THR A 19 18.36 -6.17 15.98
C THR A 19 17.99 -5.36 14.75
N LEU A 20 17.03 -4.44 14.90
CA LEU A 20 16.71 -3.39 13.92
C LEU A 20 17.96 -2.62 13.41
N ALA A 21 19.09 -2.72 14.13
CA ALA A 21 20.39 -2.15 13.78
C ALA A 21 20.96 -2.63 12.43
N ASP A 22 20.55 -3.79 11.91
CA ASP A 22 21.16 -4.35 10.69
C ASP A 22 20.38 -4.09 9.39
N ALA A 23 19.22 -3.44 9.47
CA ALA A 23 18.41 -3.13 8.29
C ALA A 23 19.03 -1.98 7.47
N LEU A 24 19.13 -2.18 6.16
CA LEU A 24 19.39 -1.10 5.21
C LEU A 24 18.14 -0.19 5.15
N GLU A 25 18.24 0.98 5.76
CA GLU A 25 17.20 2.00 5.65
C GLU A 25 17.37 2.76 4.34
N VAL A 26 16.30 2.86 3.55
CA VAL A 26 16.28 3.64 2.31
C VAL A 26 15.19 4.69 2.41
N ARG A 27 15.53 5.95 2.13
CA ARG A 27 14.61 7.08 2.19
C ARG A 27 14.47 7.74 0.83
N TYR A 28 13.23 7.84 0.35
CA TYR A 28 12.85 8.58 -0.85
C TYR A 28 12.34 9.97 -0.47
N ASN A 29 13.03 11.03 -0.90
CA ASN A 29 12.72 12.41 -0.53
C ASN A 29 12.51 12.59 0.99
N GLY A 30 13.36 11.92 1.79
CA GLY A 30 13.31 11.92 3.25
C GLY A 30 12.35 10.89 3.88
N ARG A 31 11.45 10.29 3.11
CA ARG A 31 10.50 9.27 3.59
C ARG A 31 11.13 7.89 3.63
N LEU A 32 11.14 7.26 4.80
CA LEU A 32 11.57 5.88 4.98
C LEU A 32 10.67 4.92 4.21
N LEU A 33 11.28 4.11 3.34
CA LEU A 33 10.64 2.99 2.65
C LEU A 33 10.81 1.73 3.52
N GLN A 34 9.77 0.90 3.58
CA GLN A 34 9.77 -0.31 4.43
C GLN A 34 10.01 -1.58 3.61
N GLY A 35 10.94 -2.40 4.10
CA GLY A 35 11.26 -3.72 3.54
C GLY A 35 12.28 -3.71 2.40
N PRO A 36 12.54 -4.88 1.77
CA PRO A 36 13.60 -5.04 0.76
C PRO A 36 13.22 -4.54 -0.64
N THR A 37 11.96 -4.16 -0.85
CA THR A 37 11.46 -3.68 -2.14
C THR A 37 10.35 -2.66 -1.94
N PHE A 38 10.33 -1.63 -2.77
CA PHE A 38 9.27 -0.63 -2.75
C PHE A 38 9.14 0.06 -4.10
N ALA A 39 7.94 0.57 -4.43
CA ALA A 39 7.72 1.35 -5.64
C ALA A 39 7.52 2.84 -5.36
N VAL A 40 8.03 3.67 -6.26
CA VAL A 40 7.79 5.11 -6.29
C VAL A 40 7.16 5.50 -7.63
N TYR A 41 6.33 6.54 -7.60
CA TYR A 41 5.52 6.98 -8.73
C TYR A 41 5.91 8.41 -9.08
N VAL A 42 6.42 8.61 -10.29
CA VAL A 42 7.04 9.88 -10.68
C VAL A 42 6.67 10.23 -12.11
N LEU A 43 6.59 11.53 -12.41
CA LEU A 43 6.43 11.99 -13.78
C LEU A 43 7.76 11.87 -14.55
N PRO A 44 7.73 11.81 -15.88
CA PRO A 44 8.94 11.81 -16.68
C PRO A 44 9.85 13.00 -16.38
N ASN A 45 11.17 12.82 -16.51
CA ASN A 45 12.20 13.84 -16.21
C ASN A 45 12.21 14.37 -14.76
N THR A 46 11.53 13.68 -13.83
CA THR A 46 11.59 14.04 -12.41
C THR A 46 12.93 13.60 -11.83
N THR A 47 13.57 14.49 -11.08
CA THR A 47 14.68 14.13 -10.19
C THR A 47 14.16 13.93 -8.77
N PHE A 48 14.60 12.87 -8.10
CA PHE A 48 14.32 12.64 -6.69
C PHE A 48 15.59 12.23 -5.95
N ARG A 49 15.55 12.42 -4.63
CA ARG A 49 16.67 12.14 -3.75
C ARG A 49 16.47 10.83 -3.01
N LEU A 50 17.50 10.01 -3.00
CA LEU A 50 17.60 8.82 -2.16
C LEU A 50 18.70 9.00 -1.12
N THR A 51 18.43 8.53 0.09
CA THR A 51 19.42 8.45 1.16
C THR A 51 19.34 7.12 1.86
N THR A 52 20.48 6.66 2.37
CA THR A 52 20.60 5.42 3.12
C THR A 52 21.26 5.68 4.48
N ASN A 53 21.06 4.77 5.44
CA ASN A 53 21.73 4.85 6.75
C ASN A 53 23.21 4.43 6.71
N ARG A 54 23.68 3.90 5.57
CA ARG A 54 25.03 3.34 5.37
C ARG A 54 25.43 3.41 3.89
N PRO A 55 26.72 3.30 3.55
CA PRO A 55 27.16 3.30 2.15
C PRO A 55 26.57 2.15 1.33
N VAL A 56 26.24 2.43 0.08
CA VAL A 56 25.66 1.44 -0.85
C VAL A 56 26.29 1.50 -2.24
N GLU A 57 26.35 0.36 -2.89
CA GLU A 57 26.56 0.27 -4.33
C GLU A 57 25.23 0.47 -5.06
N VAL A 58 25.22 1.31 -6.10
CA VAL A 58 24.03 1.61 -6.91
C VAL A 58 24.14 0.91 -8.25
N ALA A 59 23.18 0.04 -8.56
CA ALA A 59 23.00 -0.55 -9.88
C ALA A 59 21.71 0.01 -10.50
N PHE A 60 21.86 0.92 -11.45
CA PHE A 60 20.75 1.59 -12.13
C PHE A 60 21.11 1.87 -13.60
N ASP A 61 20.25 1.44 -14.51
CA ASP A 61 20.36 1.74 -15.94
C ASP A 61 19.62 3.05 -16.25
N GLY A 62 20.22 4.16 -15.82
CA GLY A 62 19.65 5.50 -15.95
C GLY A 62 20.56 6.59 -15.39
N VAL A 63 20.07 7.83 -15.34
CA VAL A 63 20.86 8.98 -14.89
C VAL A 63 20.77 9.10 -13.37
N TRP A 64 21.92 9.06 -12.71
CA TRP A 64 22.03 9.32 -11.28
C TRP A 64 23.37 9.96 -10.94
N ARG A 65 23.42 10.65 -9.79
CA ARG A 65 24.62 11.33 -9.27
C ARG A 65 24.76 11.06 -7.78
N ALA A 66 25.94 10.62 -7.35
CA ALA A 66 26.27 10.58 -5.93
C ALA A 66 26.44 11.99 -5.37
N GLU A 67 25.76 12.29 -4.26
CA GLU A 67 26.04 13.46 -3.41
C GLU A 67 27.00 13.10 -2.27
N GLY A 68 27.19 11.81 -2.03
CA GLY A 68 28.07 11.22 -1.02
C GLY A 68 27.92 9.70 -1.00
N PRO A 69 28.55 8.99 -0.05
CA PRO A 69 28.54 7.53 -0.01
C PRO A 69 27.16 6.92 0.30
N ALA A 70 26.23 7.70 0.89
CA ALA A 70 24.90 7.26 1.31
C ALA A 70 23.78 8.22 0.84
N ALA A 71 24.05 9.03 -0.18
CA ALA A 71 23.11 10.01 -0.72
C ALA A 71 23.31 10.20 -2.22
N PHE A 72 22.22 10.17 -2.97
CA PHE A 72 22.25 10.25 -4.43
C PHE A 72 20.96 10.84 -5.00
N GLU A 73 21.11 11.56 -6.10
CA GLU A 73 20.02 12.05 -6.92
C GLU A 73 19.81 11.11 -8.10
N VAL A 74 18.55 10.81 -8.40
CA VAL A 74 18.16 9.94 -9.50
C VAL A 74 17.21 10.72 -10.40
N THR A 75 17.52 10.78 -11.69
CA THR A 75 16.68 11.42 -12.71
C THR A 75 16.04 10.34 -13.55
N VAL A 76 14.71 10.33 -13.59
CA VAL A 76 13.97 9.33 -14.35
C VAL A 76 13.91 9.67 -15.84
N PRO A 77 13.87 8.65 -16.72
CA PRO A 77 13.70 8.84 -18.16
C PRO A 77 12.50 9.71 -18.56
N ALA A 78 12.57 10.25 -19.77
CA ALA A 78 11.50 11.05 -20.39
C ALA A 78 10.29 10.21 -20.85
N THR A 79 10.45 8.89 -20.93
CA THR A 79 9.40 7.98 -21.43
C THR A 79 8.69 7.29 -20.27
N PRO A 80 7.35 7.33 -20.19
CA PRO A 80 6.58 6.52 -19.24
C PRO A 80 6.89 5.02 -19.36
N GLY A 81 6.79 4.30 -18.24
CA GLY A 81 7.18 2.89 -18.14
C GLY A 81 7.68 2.56 -16.74
N GLU A 82 8.63 1.65 -16.65
CA GLU A 82 9.25 1.25 -15.39
C GLU A 82 10.78 1.18 -15.51
N THR A 83 11.46 1.45 -14.41
CA THR A 83 12.89 1.19 -14.27
C THR A 83 13.21 0.71 -12.86
N ILE A 84 14.29 -0.05 -12.72
CA ILE A 84 14.66 -0.70 -11.47
C ILE A 84 16.01 -0.15 -11.03
N LEU A 85 16.04 0.40 -9.82
CA LEU A 85 17.26 0.79 -9.14
C LEU A 85 17.51 -0.20 -8.00
N ARG A 86 18.71 -0.78 -7.97
CA ARG A 86 19.12 -1.71 -6.91
C ARG A 86 20.21 -1.07 -6.06
N LEU A 87 20.04 -1.18 -4.75
CA LEU A 87 21.02 -0.76 -3.75
C LEU A 87 21.55 -2.01 -3.06
N THR A 88 22.86 -2.09 -2.92
CA THR A 88 23.52 -3.15 -2.15
C THR A 88 24.34 -2.52 -1.05
N ASP A 89 24.05 -2.84 0.21
CA ASP A 89 24.89 -2.48 1.35
C ASP A 89 26.30 -3.04 1.13
N ALA A 90 27.30 -2.15 1.09
CA ALA A 90 28.67 -2.52 0.82
C ALA A 90 29.30 -3.40 1.92
N ALA A 91 28.78 -3.35 3.15
CA ALA A 91 29.30 -4.13 4.27
C ALA A 91 28.62 -5.51 4.40
N THR A 92 27.29 -5.55 4.29
CA THR A 92 26.50 -6.77 4.56
C THR A 92 26.05 -7.51 3.29
N GLY A 93 26.09 -6.86 2.12
CA GLY A 93 25.50 -7.37 0.88
C GLY A 93 23.97 -7.34 0.86
N THR A 94 23.31 -6.77 1.88
CA THR A 94 21.85 -6.59 1.94
C THR A 94 21.37 -5.77 0.75
N LYS A 95 20.33 -6.25 0.07
CA LYS A 95 19.80 -5.61 -1.13
C LYS A 95 18.48 -4.91 -0.89
N PHE A 96 18.31 -3.76 -1.52
CA PHE A 96 17.04 -3.07 -1.66
C PHE A 96 16.73 -2.83 -3.13
N THR A 97 15.48 -3.08 -3.54
CA THR A 97 15.00 -2.85 -4.91
C THR A 97 13.98 -1.71 -4.93
N LEU A 98 14.29 -0.64 -5.66
CA LEU A 98 13.35 0.44 -5.93
C LEU A 98 12.75 0.27 -7.33
N ASN A 99 11.46 -0.04 -7.38
CA ASN A 99 10.69 -0.07 -8.62
C ASN A 99 10.18 1.35 -8.93
N THR A 100 10.79 2.02 -9.90
CA THR A 100 10.38 3.37 -10.28
C THR A 100 9.37 3.28 -11.42
N LEU A 101 8.12 3.63 -11.12
CA LEU A 101 7.01 3.59 -12.06
C LEU A 101 6.78 5.00 -12.62
N ILE A 102 7.19 5.19 -13.87
CA ILE A 102 7.16 6.48 -14.57
C ILE A 102 5.77 6.66 -15.18
N MET A 103 5.04 7.63 -14.66
CA MET A 103 3.63 7.84 -14.96
C MET A 103 3.40 8.53 -16.30
N HIS A 104 2.22 8.32 -16.88
CA HIS A 104 1.65 9.23 -17.86
C HIS A 104 1.05 10.43 -17.12
N SER A 105 1.40 11.65 -17.54
CA SER A 105 0.79 12.88 -16.96
C SER A 105 -0.73 12.85 -17.11
N ILE A 106 -1.45 13.41 -16.13
CA ILE A 106 -2.89 13.64 -16.23
C ILE A 106 -3.26 14.51 -17.44
N ASP A 107 -2.35 15.39 -17.89
CA ASP A 107 -2.56 16.29 -19.03
C ASP A 107 -2.67 15.53 -20.37
N ARG A 108 -2.30 14.25 -20.39
CA ARG A 108 -2.48 13.35 -21.54
C ARG A 108 -3.91 12.85 -21.71
N LEU A 109 -4.80 13.14 -20.75
CA LEU A 109 -6.21 12.76 -20.87
C LEU A 109 -6.86 13.50 -22.02
N ASP A 110 -7.45 12.74 -22.93
CA ASP A 110 -8.28 13.26 -24.02
C ASP A 110 -9.72 12.80 -23.80
N ALA A 111 -10.64 13.74 -23.61
CA ALA A 111 -12.04 13.49 -23.26
C ALA A 111 -12.25 12.47 -22.11
N GLY A 112 -11.33 12.44 -21.14
CA GLY A 112 -11.36 11.51 -19.99
C GLY A 112 -10.82 10.11 -20.29
N PHE A 113 -10.09 9.91 -21.39
CA PHE A 113 -9.46 8.64 -21.77
C PHE A 113 -7.93 8.77 -21.81
N LEU A 114 -7.25 7.67 -21.50
CA LEU A 114 -5.81 7.50 -21.68
C LEU A 114 -5.56 6.19 -22.43
N ASP A 115 -5.03 6.28 -23.65
CA ASP A 115 -4.78 5.12 -24.53
C ASP A 115 -6.01 4.20 -24.67
N GLY A 116 -7.21 4.78 -24.81
CA GLY A 116 -8.48 4.07 -24.92
C GLY A 116 -9.06 3.56 -23.60
N TYR A 117 -8.34 3.67 -22.48
CA TYR A 117 -8.83 3.32 -21.15
C TYR A 117 -9.56 4.51 -20.52
N ARG A 118 -10.84 4.33 -20.16
CA ARG A 118 -11.66 5.41 -19.60
C ARG A 118 -11.28 5.71 -18.15
N ILE A 119 -10.73 6.89 -17.89
CA ILE A 119 -10.52 7.40 -16.53
C ILE A 119 -11.76 8.16 -16.06
N GLY A 120 -12.30 9.03 -16.91
CA GLY A 120 -13.37 9.96 -16.55
C GLY A 120 -12.87 11.17 -15.77
N ASP A 121 -13.81 11.93 -15.22
CA ASP A 121 -13.55 13.29 -14.77
C ASP A 121 -13.40 13.39 -13.25
N TYR A 122 -12.31 14.00 -12.81
CA TYR A 122 -12.13 14.40 -11.42
C TYR A 122 -13.00 15.62 -11.09
N PRO A 123 -13.31 15.85 -9.79
CA PRO A 123 -13.86 17.12 -9.35
C PRO A 123 -12.99 18.32 -9.75
N THR A 124 -13.63 19.39 -10.22
CA THR A 124 -12.95 20.65 -10.60
C THR A 124 -12.43 21.41 -9.39
N HIS A 125 -13.05 21.22 -8.22
CA HIS A 125 -12.64 21.83 -6.96
C HIS A 125 -12.36 20.76 -5.91
N PRO A 126 -11.28 20.92 -5.13
CA PRO A 126 -11.03 20.04 -3.99
C PRO A 126 -12.15 20.14 -2.96
N LEU A 127 -12.51 19.01 -2.35
CA LEU A 127 -13.53 18.97 -1.31
C LEU A 127 -13.12 19.88 -0.13
N ARG A 128 -13.94 20.89 0.17
CA ARG A 128 -13.70 21.84 1.28
C ARG A 128 -12.31 22.49 1.22
N ASN A 129 -11.81 22.80 0.01
CA ASN A 129 -10.48 23.36 -0.23
C ASN A 129 -9.30 22.52 0.30
N ASN A 130 -9.53 21.24 0.61
CA ASN A 130 -8.48 20.35 1.08
C ASN A 130 -7.66 19.82 -0.11
N LEU A 131 -6.37 20.17 -0.15
CA LEU A 131 -5.44 19.82 -1.23
C LEU A 131 -5.28 18.30 -1.42
N ASN A 132 -5.61 17.48 -0.43
CA ASN A 132 -5.65 16.02 -0.59
C ASN A 132 -6.73 15.52 -1.56
N TYR A 133 -7.64 16.40 -2.01
CA TYR A 133 -8.67 16.13 -3.01
C TYR A 133 -8.36 16.75 -4.38
N LEU A 134 -7.13 17.20 -4.61
CA LEU A 134 -6.66 17.52 -5.95
C LEU A 134 -6.56 16.25 -6.81
N PRO A 135 -6.82 16.35 -8.12
CA PRO A 135 -6.55 15.26 -9.06
C PRO A 135 -5.10 14.76 -8.95
N PRO A 136 -4.83 13.47 -9.23
CA PRO A 136 -3.47 12.96 -9.28
C PRO A 136 -2.70 13.65 -10.42
N THR A 137 -1.37 13.71 -10.28
CA THR A 137 -0.49 14.27 -11.32
C THR A 137 -0.35 13.35 -12.52
N GLY A 138 -0.62 12.06 -12.36
CA GLY A 138 -0.52 11.08 -13.43
C GLY A 138 -0.96 9.68 -13.05
N PHE A 139 -0.80 8.77 -14.01
CA PHE A 139 -1.21 7.38 -13.90
C PHE A 139 -0.09 6.43 -14.33
N VAL A 140 0.09 5.36 -13.56
CA VAL A 140 0.92 4.22 -13.95
C VAL A 140 0.17 3.40 -14.98
N ARG A 141 0.84 3.06 -16.08
CA ARG A 141 0.37 2.10 -17.07
C ARG A 141 0.63 0.69 -16.57
N VAL A 142 -0.42 -0.09 -16.39
CA VAL A 142 -0.34 -1.50 -15.99
C VAL A 142 -0.58 -2.38 -17.21
N THR A 143 0.32 -3.30 -17.47
CA THR A 143 0.28 -4.28 -18.56
C THR A 143 0.25 -5.71 -18.00
N ARG A 144 0.22 -6.72 -18.88
CA ARG A 144 0.29 -8.12 -18.43
C ARG A 144 1.65 -8.44 -17.84
N GLU A 145 2.69 -7.80 -18.36
CA GLU A 145 4.10 -8.01 -18.04
C GLU A 145 4.46 -7.37 -16.69
N ASN A 146 3.93 -6.17 -16.41
CA ASN A 146 4.34 -5.40 -15.23
C ASN A 146 3.38 -5.49 -14.03
N GLN A 147 2.20 -6.11 -14.16
CA GLN A 147 1.21 -6.18 -13.06
C GLN A 147 1.73 -6.91 -11.81
N ASN A 148 2.73 -7.77 -11.95
CA ASN A 148 3.32 -8.52 -10.84
C ASN A 148 4.52 -7.81 -10.20
N ILE A 149 4.86 -6.59 -10.63
CA ILE A 149 5.88 -5.78 -9.95
C ILE A 149 5.44 -5.55 -8.51
N HIS A 150 6.33 -5.85 -7.57
CA HIS A 150 6.14 -5.53 -6.16
C HIS A 150 6.16 -4.01 -5.95
N VAL A 151 5.06 -3.47 -5.44
CA VAL A 151 4.97 -2.06 -5.05
C VAL A 151 5.38 -1.84 -3.59
N SER A 152 5.38 -2.91 -2.81
CA SER A 152 5.94 -3.03 -1.47
C SER A 152 6.18 -4.52 -1.20
N PRO A 153 6.73 -4.93 -0.03
CA PRO A 153 7.05 -6.33 0.24
C PRO A 153 5.88 -7.30 0.02
N SER A 154 4.67 -6.92 0.48
CA SER A 154 3.51 -7.80 0.51
C SER A 154 2.55 -7.61 -0.67
N PHE A 155 2.74 -6.56 -1.49
CA PHE A 155 1.76 -6.15 -2.49
C PHE A 155 2.35 -5.94 -3.89
N THR A 156 1.58 -6.28 -4.91
CA THR A 156 1.91 -6.09 -6.33
C THR A 156 1.00 -5.08 -7.02
N LEU A 157 1.50 -4.45 -8.08
CA LEU A 157 0.84 -3.36 -8.81
C LEU A 157 -0.58 -3.72 -9.27
N GLY A 158 -0.77 -4.92 -9.79
CA GLY A 158 -2.04 -5.40 -10.34
C GLY A 158 -3.17 -5.46 -9.31
N GLN A 159 -2.85 -5.70 -8.04
CA GLN A 159 -3.83 -5.81 -6.94
C GLN A 159 -4.61 -4.50 -6.72
N PHE A 160 -4.03 -3.36 -7.11
CA PHE A 160 -4.66 -2.04 -6.94
C PHE A 160 -5.41 -1.54 -8.17
N THR A 161 -5.46 -2.30 -9.26
CA THR A 161 -6.11 -1.85 -10.50
C THR A 161 -7.64 -1.75 -10.36
N SER A 162 -8.24 -0.80 -11.09
CA SER A 162 -9.69 -0.68 -11.17
C SER A 162 -10.32 -1.91 -11.81
N ARG A 163 -11.41 -2.39 -11.21
CA ARG A 163 -12.22 -3.53 -11.67
C ARG A 163 -13.09 -3.22 -12.90
N GLN A 164 -13.00 -2.00 -13.45
CA GLN A 164 -13.83 -1.60 -14.60
C GLN A 164 -13.63 -2.44 -15.87
N SER A 165 -12.47 -3.07 -16.01
CA SER A 165 -12.10 -3.87 -17.16
C SER A 165 -10.97 -4.83 -16.80
N THR A 166 -11.00 -6.02 -17.38
CA THR A 166 -9.92 -7.01 -17.33
C THR A 166 -8.95 -6.86 -18.50
N ARG A 167 -9.25 -5.99 -19.48
CA ARG A 167 -8.40 -5.74 -20.65
C ARG A 167 -7.24 -4.80 -20.29
N PHE A 168 -6.09 -5.05 -20.91
CA PHE A 168 -4.88 -4.24 -20.79
C PHE A 168 -4.70 -3.32 -22.01
N PRO A 169 -3.97 -2.20 -21.87
CA PRO A 169 -3.42 -1.67 -20.62
C PRO A 169 -4.52 -1.14 -19.67
N ARG A 170 -4.23 -1.18 -18.38
CA ARG A 170 -5.02 -0.50 -17.33
C ARG A 170 -4.21 0.67 -16.80
N TYR A 171 -4.87 1.62 -16.15
CA TYR A 171 -4.20 2.76 -15.55
C TYR A 171 -4.66 2.95 -14.11
N LEU A 172 -3.72 3.24 -13.23
CA LEU A 172 -4.00 3.54 -11.83
C LEU A 172 -3.15 4.68 -11.31
N THR A 173 -3.65 5.36 -10.29
CA THR A 173 -2.84 6.19 -9.40
C THR A 173 -2.78 5.49 -8.05
N LEU A 174 -1.63 5.54 -7.38
CA LEU A 174 -1.38 4.88 -6.11
C LEU A 174 -0.44 5.74 -5.27
N ARG A 175 -0.77 5.93 -4.00
CA ARG A 175 0.04 6.72 -3.07
C ARG A 175 0.95 5.82 -2.24
N PRO A 176 2.26 6.07 -2.18
CA PRO A 176 3.21 5.32 -1.33
C PRO A 176 2.77 5.20 0.14
N GLU A 177 2.10 6.23 0.65
CA GLU A 177 1.57 6.32 2.01
C GLU A 177 0.54 5.22 2.31
N LEU A 178 -0.30 4.86 1.33
CA LEU A 178 -1.25 3.76 1.48
C LEU A 178 -0.51 2.43 1.66
N LEU A 179 0.53 2.19 0.85
CA LEU A 179 1.32 0.96 0.92
C LEU A 179 2.05 0.83 2.26
N LEU A 180 2.67 1.92 2.73
CA LEU A 180 3.31 1.95 4.05
C LEU A 180 2.30 1.68 5.17
N LYS A 181 1.09 2.22 5.08
CA LYS A 181 0.01 1.91 6.02
C LYS A 181 -0.38 0.44 5.96
N LEU A 182 -0.54 -0.14 4.78
CA LEU A 182 -0.93 -1.54 4.62
C LEU A 182 0.14 -2.51 5.14
N GLU A 183 1.43 -2.25 4.91
CA GLU A 183 2.51 -3.06 5.50
C GLU A 183 2.52 -2.98 7.03
N ARG A 184 2.25 -1.79 7.60
CA ARG A 184 2.11 -1.63 9.06
C ARG A 184 0.91 -2.39 9.62
N ILE A 185 -0.22 -2.35 8.92
CA ILE A 185 -1.42 -3.11 9.29
C ILE A 185 -1.11 -4.60 9.26
N LYS A 186 -0.49 -5.12 8.19
CA LYS A 186 -0.08 -6.54 8.10
C LYS A 186 0.77 -6.91 9.31
N ALA A 187 1.84 -6.16 9.57
CA ALA A 187 2.73 -6.41 10.69
C ALA A 187 2.01 -6.37 12.05
N ALA A 188 1.00 -5.50 12.23
CA ALA A 188 0.23 -5.43 13.46
C ALA A 188 -0.69 -6.64 13.65
N VAL A 189 -1.36 -7.08 12.58
CA VAL A 189 -2.18 -8.30 12.59
C VAL A 189 -1.30 -9.51 12.90
N GLU A 190 -0.13 -9.63 12.29
CA GLU A 190 0.78 -10.75 12.55
C GLU A 190 1.27 -10.77 14.00
N ARG A 191 1.57 -9.61 14.57
CA ARG A 191 1.88 -9.49 16.01
C ARG A 191 0.71 -9.90 16.89
N ALA A 192 -0.51 -9.51 16.54
CA ALA A 192 -1.71 -9.81 17.32
C ALA A 192 -2.11 -11.30 17.24
N THR A 193 -1.92 -11.93 16.08
CA THR A 193 -2.31 -13.32 15.79
C THR A 193 -1.19 -14.34 16.01
N GLY A 194 0.07 -13.90 16.10
CA GLY A 194 1.25 -14.76 16.20
C GLY A 194 1.53 -15.56 14.92
N GLN A 195 1.05 -15.08 13.78
CA GLN A 195 0.88 -15.84 12.56
C GLN A 195 1.17 -14.97 11.34
N ASP A 196 1.77 -15.51 10.27
CA ASP A 196 1.85 -14.80 8.97
C ASP A 196 0.45 -14.66 8.36
N GLN A 197 0.17 -13.50 7.80
CA GLN A 197 -1.15 -13.06 7.36
C GLN A 197 -1.10 -12.50 5.95
N SER A 198 -2.11 -12.81 5.13
CA SER A 198 -2.29 -12.23 3.80
C SER A 198 -3.40 -11.20 3.82
N ILE A 199 -3.07 -9.95 3.48
CA ILE A 199 -4.07 -8.91 3.21
C ILE A 199 -4.49 -9.02 1.76
N VAL A 200 -5.78 -9.25 1.52
CA VAL A 200 -6.38 -9.16 0.18
C VAL A 200 -6.85 -7.74 -0.07
N ILE A 201 -6.41 -7.17 -1.21
CA ILE A 201 -6.95 -5.91 -1.73
C ILE A 201 -8.24 -6.24 -2.51
N MET A 202 -9.38 -6.15 -1.84
CA MET A 202 -10.68 -6.31 -2.50
C MET A 202 -10.89 -5.19 -3.51
N SER A 203 -10.60 -3.94 -3.15
CA SER A 203 -10.71 -2.81 -4.07
C SER A 203 -9.61 -1.80 -3.81
N GLY A 204 -8.71 -1.59 -4.77
CA GLY A 204 -7.73 -0.51 -4.76
C GLY A 204 -8.25 0.74 -5.46
N TYR A 205 -7.48 1.25 -6.43
CA TYR A 205 -7.85 2.42 -7.23
C TYR A 205 -9.16 2.18 -8.00
N ARG A 206 -10.01 3.21 -8.04
CA ARG A 206 -11.19 3.27 -8.91
C ARG A 206 -11.02 4.45 -9.84
N THR A 207 -11.22 4.26 -11.14
CA THR A 207 -11.32 5.42 -12.04
C THR A 207 -12.54 6.27 -11.62
N PRO A 208 -12.50 7.60 -11.78
CA PRO A 208 -13.70 8.44 -11.58
C PRO A 208 -14.93 7.93 -12.32
N TYR A 209 -14.75 7.43 -13.55
CA TYR A 209 -15.80 6.78 -14.33
C TYR A 209 -16.38 5.56 -13.61
N TYR A 210 -15.55 4.59 -13.25
CA TYR A 210 -16.00 3.35 -12.63
C TYR A 210 -16.66 3.60 -11.27
N ASN A 211 -16.05 4.47 -10.45
CA ASN A 211 -16.59 4.87 -9.16
C ASN A 211 -18.02 5.41 -9.28
N ARG A 212 -18.28 6.24 -10.30
CA ARG A 212 -19.63 6.76 -10.60
C ARG A 212 -20.58 5.65 -11.07
N VAL A 213 -20.14 4.77 -11.96
CA VAL A 213 -20.97 3.68 -12.51
C VAL A 213 -21.47 2.74 -11.43
N ILE A 214 -20.66 2.48 -10.40
CA ILE A 214 -21.06 1.64 -9.25
C ILE A 214 -21.78 2.43 -8.14
N GLY A 215 -22.21 3.67 -8.41
CA GLY A 215 -23.03 4.47 -7.50
C GLY A 215 -22.29 5.09 -6.30
N ASN A 216 -20.96 5.13 -6.32
CA ASN A 216 -20.18 5.71 -5.21
C ASN A 216 -20.10 7.24 -5.28
N VAL A 217 -19.84 7.86 -4.13
CA VAL A 217 -19.70 9.31 -4.01
C VAL A 217 -18.50 9.83 -4.81
N ARG A 218 -18.65 11.03 -5.38
CA ARG A 218 -17.66 11.65 -6.28
C ARG A 218 -16.28 11.84 -5.65
N TYR A 219 -16.22 12.16 -4.36
CA TYR A 219 -14.99 12.41 -3.61
C TYR A 219 -14.49 11.16 -2.83
N SER A 220 -14.86 9.96 -3.29
CA SER A 220 -14.34 8.71 -2.74
C SER A 220 -12.81 8.69 -2.75
N ARG A 221 -12.17 8.21 -1.68
CA ARG A 221 -10.70 8.15 -1.60
C ARG A 221 -10.09 7.17 -2.60
N HIS A 222 -10.83 6.15 -3.04
CA HIS A 222 -10.37 5.23 -4.09
C HIS A 222 -10.01 5.92 -5.41
N VAL A 223 -10.64 7.05 -5.75
CA VAL A 223 -10.30 7.76 -7.00
C VAL A 223 -8.98 8.53 -6.91
N TYR A 224 -8.45 8.74 -5.71
CA TYR A 224 -7.20 9.47 -5.49
C TYR A 224 -5.99 8.55 -5.26
N GLY A 225 -6.20 7.23 -5.41
CA GLY A 225 -5.15 6.21 -5.26
C GLY A 225 -4.68 6.01 -3.84
N ASP A 226 -5.45 6.45 -2.86
CA ASP A 226 -5.03 6.53 -1.46
C ASP A 226 -5.94 5.76 -0.51
N ALA A 227 -6.79 4.88 -1.07
CA ALA A 227 -7.66 3.98 -0.32
C ALA A 227 -7.61 2.54 -0.82
N ALA A 228 -7.87 1.62 0.09
CA ALA A 228 -8.08 0.21 -0.18
C ALA A 228 -9.22 -0.34 0.69
N ASP A 229 -10.05 -1.20 0.10
CA ASP A 229 -10.95 -2.08 0.83
C ASP A 229 -10.23 -3.42 0.99
N ILE A 230 -10.07 -3.88 2.22
CA ILE A 230 -9.20 -5.00 2.58
C ILE A 230 -9.87 -6.02 3.50
N TYR A 231 -9.43 -7.26 3.41
CA TYR A 231 -9.74 -8.33 4.36
C TYR A 231 -8.53 -9.28 4.49
N LEU A 232 -8.51 -10.10 5.54
CA LEU A 232 -7.49 -11.13 5.75
C LEU A 232 -7.99 -12.45 5.19
N ASP A 233 -7.14 -13.17 4.46
CA ASP A 233 -7.48 -14.44 3.82
C ASP A 233 -6.21 -15.28 3.70
N SER A 234 -5.92 -16.01 4.76
CA SER A 234 -4.64 -16.67 4.98
C SER A 234 -4.81 -18.18 5.16
N ARG A 235 -5.88 -18.63 5.84
CA ARG A 235 -6.02 -20.03 6.27
C ARG A 235 -7.50 -20.49 6.40
N PRO A 236 -8.02 -21.25 5.43
CA PRO A 236 -7.47 -21.48 4.09
C PRO A 236 -7.53 -20.19 3.26
N ARG A 237 -6.69 -20.09 2.22
CA ARG A 237 -6.80 -18.99 1.26
C ARG A 237 -7.92 -19.29 0.26
N ASP A 238 -9.16 -19.02 0.62
CA ASP A 238 -10.36 -19.41 -0.13
C ASP A 238 -11.13 -18.21 -0.70
N GLY A 239 -10.62 -16.99 -0.49
CA GLY A 239 -11.22 -15.76 -0.98
C GLY A 239 -12.30 -15.20 -0.03
N ILE A 240 -12.48 -15.81 1.14
CA ILE A 240 -13.36 -15.35 2.20
C ILE A 240 -12.50 -14.75 3.32
N MET A 241 -13.08 -13.84 4.10
CA MET A 241 -12.37 -13.29 5.26
C MET A 241 -12.14 -14.38 6.31
N ASP A 242 -10.91 -14.48 6.81
CA ASP A 242 -10.56 -15.34 7.94
C ASP A 242 -11.46 -15.01 9.16
N ASP A 243 -11.79 -16.03 9.96
CA ASP A 243 -12.45 -15.89 11.26
C ASP A 243 -11.45 -15.32 12.29
N LEU A 244 -11.55 -14.03 12.55
CA LEU A 244 -10.59 -13.25 13.36
C LEU A 244 -10.99 -13.17 14.83
N ASP A 245 -12.27 -13.33 15.16
CA ASP A 245 -12.72 -13.36 16.55
C ASP A 245 -12.83 -14.78 17.14
N GLY A 246 -12.75 -15.81 16.28
CA GLY A 246 -12.64 -17.21 16.65
C GLY A 246 -13.98 -17.86 16.99
N ASP A 247 -15.10 -17.30 16.51
CA ASP A 247 -16.44 -17.82 16.77
C ASP A 247 -16.89 -18.93 15.80
N GLY A 248 -16.09 -19.21 14.77
CA GLY A 248 -16.35 -20.20 13.73
C GLY A 248 -17.15 -19.68 12.54
N HIS A 249 -17.43 -18.38 12.45
CA HIS A 249 -18.27 -17.77 11.43
C HIS A 249 -17.65 -16.51 10.83
N THR A 250 -17.52 -16.47 9.50
CA THR A 250 -17.11 -15.23 8.82
C THR A 250 -18.26 -14.20 8.81
N THR A 251 -18.20 -13.21 9.68
CA THR A 251 -19.21 -12.18 9.87
C THR A 251 -18.64 -10.77 9.94
N ARG A 252 -19.52 -9.77 10.12
CA ARG A 252 -19.09 -8.38 10.37
C ARG A 252 -18.26 -8.25 11.66
N ALA A 253 -18.31 -9.23 12.57
CA ALA A 253 -17.51 -9.22 13.78
C ALA A 253 -16.01 -9.39 13.49
N ASP A 254 -15.62 -10.17 12.48
CA ASP A 254 -14.22 -10.27 12.03
C ASP A 254 -13.70 -8.95 11.48
N ALA A 255 -14.49 -8.30 10.62
CA ALA A 255 -14.15 -6.97 10.14
C ALA A 255 -14.11 -5.94 11.28
N ARG A 256 -14.91 -6.11 12.34
CA ARG A 256 -14.85 -5.27 13.53
C ARG A 256 -13.55 -5.49 14.30
N TRP A 257 -13.10 -6.73 14.48
CA TRP A 257 -11.81 -7.03 15.10
C TRP A 257 -10.66 -6.31 14.38
N LEU A 258 -10.62 -6.42 13.05
CA LEU A 258 -9.60 -5.74 12.24
C LEU A 258 -9.73 -4.21 12.32
N PHE A 259 -10.96 -3.69 12.29
CA PHE A 259 -11.22 -2.26 12.47
C PHE A 259 -10.69 -1.76 13.82
N GLU A 260 -10.98 -2.45 14.92
CA GLU A 260 -10.59 -2.04 16.26
C GLU A 260 -9.07 -2.10 16.44
N LEU A 261 -8.40 -3.10 15.86
CA LEU A 261 -6.94 -3.15 15.79
C LEU A 261 -6.37 -1.91 15.09
N ILE A 262 -6.87 -1.58 13.90
CA ILE A 262 -6.37 -0.43 13.12
C ILE A 262 -6.69 0.91 13.79
N ASP A 263 -7.83 1.03 14.47
CA ASP A 263 -8.16 2.22 15.23
C ASP A 263 -7.30 2.37 16.49
N GLY A 264 -6.99 1.25 17.16
CA GLY A 264 -6.02 1.19 18.26
C GLY A 264 -4.62 1.64 17.81
N MET A 265 -4.16 1.22 16.63
CA MET A 265 -2.90 1.69 16.05
C MET A 265 -2.90 3.22 15.82
N HIS A 266 -4.04 3.80 15.42
CA HIS A 266 -4.17 5.26 15.33
C HIS A 266 -4.04 5.92 16.71
N ALA A 267 -4.72 5.39 17.73
CA ALA A 267 -4.67 5.94 19.08
C ALA A 267 -3.27 5.85 19.70
N ALA A 268 -2.49 4.82 19.34
CA ALA A 268 -1.13 4.59 19.78
C ALA A 268 -0.06 5.38 18.99
N GLY A 269 -0.43 6.12 17.93
CA GLY A 269 0.51 6.86 17.08
C GLY A 269 1.30 5.99 16.08
N GLU A 270 1.01 4.69 15.98
CA GLU A 270 1.69 3.77 15.06
C GLU A 270 1.44 4.11 13.58
N LEU A 271 0.42 4.92 13.30
CA LEU A 271 0.03 5.34 11.96
C LEU A 271 0.20 6.86 11.74
N ASP A 272 1.03 7.51 12.56
CA ASP A 272 1.40 8.92 12.37
C ASP A 272 2.04 9.13 10.99
N GLY A 273 1.58 10.16 10.29
CA GLY A 273 1.94 10.40 8.88
C GLY A 273 1.13 9.62 7.85
N TYR A 274 0.29 8.65 8.28
CA TYR A 274 -0.61 7.86 7.43
C TYR A 274 -2.07 7.94 7.90
N VAL A 275 -2.43 9.08 8.49
CA VAL A 275 -3.75 9.32 9.07
C VAL A 275 -4.80 9.33 7.96
N GLY A 276 -5.94 8.68 8.21
CA GLY A 276 -7.06 8.74 7.27
C GLY A 276 -8.33 8.06 7.76
N GLY A 277 -9.19 7.76 6.81
CA GLY A 277 -10.45 7.06 7.01
C GLY A 277 -10.27 5.59 7.35
N LEU A 278 -11.23 5.09 8.11
CA LEU A 278 -11.40 3.68 8.45
C LEU A 278 -12.90 3.39 8.51
N GLY A 279 -13.36 2.41 7.74
CA GLY A 279 -14.78 2.06 7.61
C GLY A 279 -15.02 0.58 7.80
N LEU A 280 -16.05 0.23 8.57
CA LEU A 280 -16.45 -1.16 8.81
C LEU A 280 -17.63 -1.55 7.90
N TYR A 281 -17.47 -2.65 7.16
CA TYR A 281 -18.48 -3.17 6.25
C TYR A 281 -18.78 -4.64 6.52
N GLY A 282 -20.07 -4.97 6.54
CA GLY A 282 -20.53 -6.36 6.62
C GLY A 282 -20.67 -7.01 5.24
N SER A 283 -21.02 -8.29 5.25
CA SER A 283 -21.25 -9.08 4.04
C SER A 283 -22.47 -8.60 3.25
N THR A 284 -22.39 -8.78 1.93
CA THR A 284 -23.52 -8.67 1.01
C THR A 284 -23.59 -9.92 0.15
N HIS A 285 -24.52 -9.98 -0.81
CA HIS A 285 -24.52 -11.06 -1.80
C HIS A 285 -23.29 -11.05 -2.71
N ALA A 286 -22.59 -9.90 -2.82
CA ALA A 286 -21.47 -9.73 -3.75
C ALA A 286 -20.09 -9.94 -3.11
N HIS A 287 -19.98 -9.86 -1.77
CA HIS A 287 -18.72 -9.97 -1.06
C HIS A 287 -18.93 -10.27 0.43
N GLY A 288 -17.90 -10.83 1.08
CA GLY A 288 -17.83 -11.00 2.53
C GLY A 288 -17.62 -9.67 3.29
N PRO A 289 -17.38 -9.74 4.61
CA PRO A 289 -17.07 -8.59 5.43
C PRO A 289 -15.68 -8.05 5.07
N PHE A 290 -15.46 -6.75 5.25
CA PHE A 290 -14.17 -6.11 4.95
C PHE A 290 -14.02 -4.78 5.68
N VAL A 291 -12.81 -4.23 5.66
CA VAL A 291 -12.48 -2.92 6.22
C VAL A 291 -11.99 -1.99 5.13
N HIS A 292 -12.52 -0.77 5.09
CA HIS A 292 -11.98 0.30 4.28
C HIS A 292 -10.86 1.02 5.03
N VAL A 293 -9.74 1.30 4.37
CA VAL A 293 -8.67 2.16 4.87
C VAL A 293 -8.25 3.19 3.82
N ASP A 294 -7.93 4.39 4.26
CA ASP A 294 -7.29 5.39 3.40
C ASP A 294 -6.31 6.28 4.15
N VAL A 295 -5.60 7.15 3.43
CA VAL A 295 -4.63 8.12 3.96
C VAL A 295 -5.02 9.57 3.62
N ARG A 296 -6.32 9.91 3.74
CA ARG A 296 -6.87 11.24 3.41
C ARG A 296 -6.32 12.43 4.22
N GLY A 297 -5.47 12.17 5.21
CA GLY A 297 -4.79 13.17 6.04
C GLY A 297 -5.59 13.65 7.24
N TYR A 298 -6.76 13.08 7.52
CA TYR A 298 -7.55 13.37 8.71
C TYR A 298 -8.38 12.14 9.11
N ARG A 299 -8.63 12.00 10.40
CA ARG A 299 -9.38 10.87 10.95
C ARG A 299 -10.84 10.93 10.52
N ALA A 300 -11.35 9.82 9.99
CA ALA A 300 -12.76 9.60 9.73
C ALA A 300 -13.14 8.15 10.06
N ARG A 301 -14.28 7.94 10.71
CA ARG A 301 -14.80 6.62 11.10
C ARG A 301 -16.27 6.50 10.72
N TRP A 302 -16.67 5.35 10.21
CA TRP A 302 -18.07 5.09 9.86
C TRP A 302 -18.36 3.59 9.87
N GLY A 303 -19.65 3.25 9.86
CA GLY A 303 -20.09 1.87 9.90
C GLY A 303 -19.76 1.18 11.22
N THR A 304 -19.52 1.93 12.30
CA THR A 304 -19.29 1.42 13.66
C THR A 304 -20.57 0.85 14.25
#